data_AF-A0A8S9ZL97-F1
#
_entry.id   AF-A0A8S9ZL97-F1
#
_cell.length_a   1.000
_cell.length_b   1.000
_cell.length_c   1.000
_cell.angle_alpha   90.00
_cell.angle_beta   90.00
_cell.angle_gamma   90.00
#
_symmetry.space_group_name_H-M   'P 1'
#
loop_
_entity.id
_entity.type
_entity.pdbx_description
1 polymer ?
#
loop_
_entity_poly.entity_id
_entity_poly.type
_entity_poly.pdbx_seq_one_letter_code
_entity_poly.pdbx_strand_id
1 'polypeptide(L)'
;MFIIFRHLILLLLIFINYLFAKEHVRVKRQGGATVLTKAWNEALPGVPPFWDKYSAGPYGIVIRGWQFSRCASEQWTNYVVNVSNIVIWPDYPRFPGPIFFNVTMDVNEDLPIDKIEMDLEVRHAVNGKLNNRGWQVIPCQGWNLLDGCDGVGSCRYCDMLDKCKETVKSAHKYVNDRKAEDFLRQNKLCPPPKGHWTMTFSKIFTIEDLPKSFLVLYNRMNIG
;
A
#
# COMPACT_ATOMS: atom_id res chain seq x y z
N MET A 1 2.04 -23.25 54.70
CA MET A 1 1.18 -22.23 54.07
C MET A 1 1.95 -21.06 53.45
N PHE A 2 3.18 -20.72 53.88
CA PHE A 2 3.95 -19.59 53.35
C PHE A 2 4.66 -19.82 51.99
N ILE A 3 4.98 -21.06 51.63
CA ILE A 3 5.74 -21.37 50.40
C ILE A 3 4.88 -21.19 49.14
N ILE A 4 3.59 -21.58 49.21
CA ILE A 4 2.65 -21.45 48.09
C ILE A 4 2.37 -19.98 47.77
N PHE A 5 2.28 -19.13 48.80
CA PHE A 5 2.03 -17.69 48.64
C PHE A 5 3.19 -16.98 47.91
N ARG A 6 4.43 -17.40 48.17
CA ARG A 6 5.62 -16.82 47.54
C ARG A 6 5.72 -17.16 46.05
N HIS A 7 5.31 -18.36 45.65
CA HIS A 7 5.24 -18.75 44.23
C HIS A 7 4.07 -18.09 43.50
N LEU A 8 2.93 -17.88 44.17
CA LEU A 8 1.80 -17.16 43.59
C LEU A 8 2.16 -15.69 43.30
N ILE A 9 2.87 -15.02 44.22
CA ILE A 9 3.34 -13.65 44.03
C ILE A 9 4.32 -13.56 42.85
N LEU A 10 5.24 -14.53 42.73
CA LEU A 10 6.20 -14.54 41.62
C LEU A 10 5.50 -14.71 40.27
N LEU A 11 4.51 -15.61 40.18
CA LEU A 11 3.70 -15.81 38.98
C LEU A 11 2.88 -14.56 38.65
N LEU A 12 2.32 -13.89 39.65
CA LEU A 12 1.58 -12.64 39.46
C LEU A 12 2.48 -11.52 38.91
N LEU A 13 3.71 -11.40 39.43
CA LEU A 13 4.69 -10.43 38.95
C LEU A 13 5.14 -10.72 37.51
N ILE A 14 5.35 -11.99 37.16
CA ILE A 14 5.69 -12.39 35.78
C ILE A 14 4.52 -12.08 34.85
N PHE A 15 3.29 -12.37 35.26
CA PHE A 15 2.09 -12.13 34.46
C PHE A 15 1.82 -10.63 34.25
N ILE A 16 2.00 -9.82 35.29
CA ILE A 16 1.89 -8.36 35.21
C ILE A 16 2.98 -7.80 34.27
N ASN A 17 4.24 -8.22 34.41
CA ASN A 17 5.30 -7.79 33.49
C ASN A 17 5.05 -8.25 32.04
N TYR A 18 4.46 -9.43 31.83
CA TYR A 18 4.09 -9.92 30.51
C TYR A 18 2.94 -9.09 29.89
N LEU A 19 1.94 -8.71 30.69
CA LEU A 19 0.87 -7.80 30.25
C LEU A 19 1.41 -6.41 29.92
N PHE A 20 2.24 -5.81 30.79
CA PHE A 20 2.86 -4.51 30.54
C PHE A 20 3.83 -4.54 29.35
N ALA A 21 4.57 -5.63 29.14
CA ALA A 21 5.43 -5.79 27.96
C ALA A 21 4.61 -5.89 26.66
N LYS A 22 3.49 -6.62 26.68
CA LYS A 22 2.57 -6.70 25.54
C LYS A 22 1.91 -5.36 25.23
N GLU A 23 1.64 -4.57 26.26
CA GLU A 23 1.09 -3.21 26.15
C GLU A 23 2.15 -2.23 25.62
N HIS A 24 3.40 -2.30 26.08
CA HIS A 24 4.51 -1.51 25.54
C HIS A 24 4.85 -1.86 24.08
N VAL A 25 4.72 -3.13 23.67
CA VAL A 25 4.88 -3.54 22.26
C VAL A 25 3.72 -3.02 21.40
N ARG A 26 2.51 -2.86 21.95
CA ARG A 26 1.40 -2.18 21.25
C ARG A 26 1.57 -0.66 21.21
N VAL A 27 2.07 -0.05 22.28
CA VAL A 27 2.24 1.40 22.40
C VAL A 27 3.39 1.93 21.54
N LYS A 28 4.40 1.12 21.21
CA LYS A 28 5.45 1.52 20.25
C LYS A 28 4.97 1.68 18.79
N ARG A 29 3.69 1.42 18.47
CA ARG A 29 3.07 1.78 17.18
C ARG A 29 2.41 3.16 17.16
N GLN A 30 2.40 3.91 18.26
CA GLN A 30 1.69 5.20 18.35
C GLN A 30 2.45 6.41 17.79
N GLY A 31 3.72 6.27 17.40
CA GLY A 31 4.47 7.35 16.73
C GLY A 31 4.00 7.64 15.29
N GLY A 32 3.24 6.73 14.67
CA GLY A 32 2.70 6.89 13.31
C GLY A 32 1.28 7.45 13.25
N ALA A 33 0.57 7.51 14.37
CA ALA A 33 -0.85 7.86 14.40
C ALA A 33 -1.10 9.34 14.01
N THR A 34 -0.19 10.27 14.32
CA THR A 34 -0.42 11.71 14.09
C THR A 34 -0.39 12.09 12.60
N VAL A 35 0.58 11.56 11.85
CA VAL A 35 0.73 11.84 10.41
C VAL A 35 -0.42 11.22 9.61
N LEU A 36 -0.83 10.01 10.00
CA LEU A 36 -1.91 9.28 9.33
C LEU A 36 -3.28 9.83 9.64
N THR A 37 -3.53 10.21 10.89
CA THR A 37 -4.76 10.92 11.26
C THR A 37 -4.83 12.28 10.55
N LYS A 38 -3.71 12.99 10.38
CA LYS A 38 -3.68 14.24 9.60
C LYS A 38 -4.02 14.00 8.12
N ALA A 39 -3.36 13.04 7.46
CA ALA A 39 -3.67 12.68 6.08
C ALA A 39 -5.13 12.23 5.92
N TRP A 40 -5.68 11.51 6.89
CA TRP A 40 -7.08 11.06 6.89
C TRP A 40 -8.07 12.21 7.00
N ASN A 41 -7.83 13.14 7.91
CA ASN A 41 -8.70 14.31 8.06
C ASN A 41 -8.65 15.21 6.81
N GLU A 42 -7.51 15.26 6.11
CA GLU A 42 -7.38 15.97 4.83
C GLU A 42 -8.13 15.24 3.69
N ALA A 43 -8.03 13.92 3.61
CA ALA A 43 -8.63 13.12 2.53
C ALA A 43 -10.14 12.87 2.71
N LEU A 44 -10.61 12.70 3.96
CA LEU A 44 -11.98 12.37 4.31
C LEU A 44 -12.45 13.20 5.54
N PRO A 45 -12.71 14.52 5.35
CA PRO A 45 -13.12 15.39 6.45
C PRO A 45 -14.38 14.89 7.15
N GLY A 46 -14.35 14.79 8.48
CA GLY A 46 -15.50 14.40 9.30
C GLY A 46 -15.80 12.90 9.36
N VAL A 47 -15.04 12.05 8.65
CA VAL A 47 -15.15 10.59 8.77
C VAL A 47 -14.21 10.11 9.88
N PRO A 48 -14.67 9.38 10.91
CA PRO A 48 -13.77 8.84 11.92
C PRO A 48 -12.88 7.72 11.34
N PRO A 49 -11.58 7.65 11.69
CA PRO A 49 -10.70 6.57 11.24
C PRO A 49 -11.17 5.21 11.72
N PHE A 50 -11.36 4.25 10.81
CA PHE A 50 -11.86 2.92 11.19
C PHE A 50 -10.85 2.07 11.97
N TRP A 51 -9.54 2.38 11.90
CA TRP A 51 -8.52 1.69 12.69
C TRP A 51 -8.56 2.05 14.17
N ASP A 52 -9.32 3.09 14.55
CA ASP A 52 -9.58 3.43 15.95
C ASP A 52 -10.70 2.58 16.56
N LYS A 53 -11.55 1.92 15.74
CA LYS A 53 -12.63 1.03 16.19
C LYS A 53 -12.78 -0.19 15.28
N TYR A 54 -11.99 -1.24 15.57
CA TYR A 54 -11.97 -2.50 14.82
C TYR A 54 -13.29 -3.31 14.80
N SER A 55 -14.30 -2.94 15.60
CA SER A 55 -15.40 -3.85 15.94
C SER A 55 -16.75 -3.57 15.28
N ALA A 56 -17.01 -2.39 14.70
CA ALA A 56 -18.34 -2.09 14.17
C ALA A 56 -18.30 -1.07 13.05
N GLY A 57 -18.34 -1.55 11.82
CA GLY A 57 -18.63 -0.76 10.64
C GLY A 57 -18.92 -1.66 9.45
N PRO A 58 -20.13 -1.61 8.84
CA PRO A 58 -20.27 -1.95 7.45
C PRO A 58 -19.52 -0.89 6.63
N TYR A 59 -19.47 -1.01 5.31
CA TYR A 59 -18.79 -0.09 4.39
C TYR A 59 -17.31 -0.43 4.13
N GLY A 60 -17.12 -1.26 3.11
CA GLY A 60 -15.93 -1.20 2.27
C GLY A 60 -15.52 -2.50 1.60
N ILE A 61 -14.86 -2.40 0.44
CA ILE A 61 -14.21 -3.55 -0.20
C ILE A 61 -13.03 -3.97 0.67
N VAL A 62 -12.94 -5.25 1.02
CA VAL A 62 -11.81 -5.80 1.78
C VAL A 62 -10.90 -6.56 0.84
N ILE A 63 -9.63 -6.14 0.73
CA ILE A 63 -8.62 -6.96 0.05
C ILE A 63 -8.26 -8.11 0.99
N ARG A 64 -8.47 -9.35 0.52
CA ARG A 64 -8.15 -10.57 1.27
C ARG A 64 -7.08 -11.35 0.53
N GLY A 65 -5.92 -11.47 1.17
CA GLY A 65 -4.77 -12.14 0.57
C GLY A 65 -4.15 -11.28 -0.52
N TRP A 66 -2.84 -11.12 -0.46
CA TRP A 66 -2.07 -10.50 -1.52
C TRP A 66 -0.85 -11.40 -1.76
N GLN A 67 -0.42 -11.47 -3.01
CA GLN A 67 0.77 -12.20 -3.40
C GLN A 67 1.52 -11.33 -4.40
N PHE A 68 2.82 -11.23 -4.20
CA PHE A 68 3.73 -10.63 -5.15
C PHE A 68 4.63 -11.72 -5.71
N SER A 69 4.81 -11.71 -7.02
CA SER A 69 5.79 -12.56 -7.69
C SER A 69 6.39 -11.78 -8.83
N ARG A 70 7.67 -12.03 -9.10
CA ARG A 70 8.35 -11.46 -10.27
C ARG A 70 7.87 -12.21 -11.51
N CYS A 71 7.65 -11.46 -12.59
CA CYS A 71 7.25 -12.06 -13.86
C CYS A 71 8.40 -12.88 -14.43
N ALA A 72 8.33 -14.21 -14.38
CA ALA A 72 9.34 -15.10 -14.96
C ALA A 72 9.11 -15.26 -16.48
N SER A 73 9.23 -14.17 -17.24
CA SER A 73 9.13 -14.20 -18.71
C SER A 73 10.51 -14.06 -19.33
N GLU A 74 10.80 -14.85 -20.35
CA GLU A 74 12.05 -14.80 -21.14
C GLU A 74 12.29 -13.43 -21.78
N GLN A 75 11.25 -12.62 -21.95
CA GLN A 75 11.36 -11.25 -22.48
C GLN A 75 11.97 -10.26 -21.48
N TRP A 76 11.95 -10.56 -20.18
CA TRP A 76 12.31 -9.63 -19.12
C TRP A 76 13.37 -10.25 -18.22
N THR A 77 14.60 -10.40 -18.70
CA THR A 77 15.70 -11.03 -17.93
C THR A 77 16.62 -10.02 -17.26
N ASN A 78 16.71 -8.81 -17.80
CA ASN A 78 17.65 -7.77 -17.36
C ASN A 78 16.97 -6.78 -16.41
N TYR A 79 16.75 -7.21 -15.17
CA TYR A 79 16.13 -6.36 -14.16
C TYR A 79 17.17 -5.43 -13.52
N VAL A 80 17.16 -4.18 -13.96
CA VAL A 80 17.94 -3.11 -13.33
C VAL A 80 17.38 -2.77 -11.94
N VAL A 81 16.06 -2.89 -11.76
CA VAL A 81 15.38 -2.73 -10.48
C VAL A 81 14.83 -4.09 -10.03
N ASN A 82 15.21 -4.51 -8.83
CA ASN A 82 14.76 -5.74 -8.21
C ASN A 82 13.92 -5.44 -6.97
N VAL A 83 12.64 -5.79 -6.99
CA VAL A 83 11.77 -5.71 -5.81
C VAL A 83 11.84 -7.04 -5.07
N SER A 84 12.39 -7.01 -3.86
CA SER A 84 12.60 -8.21 -3.03
C SER A 84 11.45 -8.47 -2.06
N ASN A 85 10.77 -7.41 -1.61
CA ASN A 85 9.65 -7.53 -0.69
C ASN A 85 8.65 -6.40 -0.91
N ILE A 86 7.37 -6.73 -0.79
CA ILE A 86 6.28 -5.76 -0.69
C ILE A 86 5.51 -6.18 0.56
N VAL A 87 5.16 -5.27 1.45
CA VAL A 87 4.32 -5.56 2.61
C VAL A 87 3.17 -4.59 2.60
N ILE A 88 1.95 -5.12 2.57
CA ILE A 88 0.72 -4.34 2.61
C ILE A 88 0.18 -4.34 4.04
N TRP A 89 -0.09 -3.16 4.59
CA TRP A 89 -0.79 -2.98 5.87
C TRP A 89 -2.00 -2.05 5.69
N PRO A 90 -3.09 -2.23 6.46
CA PRO A 90 -3.37 -3.37 7.33
C PRO A 90 -3.51 -4.68 6.54
N ASP A 91 -3.33 -5.83 7.21
CA ASP A 91 -3.38 -7.17 6.59
C ASP A 91 -4.66 -7.41 5.77
N TYR A 92 -5.74 -6.70 6.14
CA TYR A 92 -7.01 -6.64 5.42
C TYR A 92 -7.36 -5.17 5.14
N PRO A 93 -6.74 -4.55 4.12
CA PRO A 93 -7.04 -3.17 3.78
C PRO A 93 -8.50 -3.04 3.34
N ARG A 94 -9.16 -2.00 3.83
CA ARG A 94 -10.56 -1.69 3.53
C ARG A 94 -10.62 -0.44 2.68
N PHE A 95 -11.59 -0.37 1.77
CA PHE A 95 -11.83 0.77 0.90
C PHE A 95 -13.23 1.35 1.13
N PRO A 96 -13.40 2.66 1.34
CA PRO A 96 -12.34 3.66 1.45
C PRO A 96 -11.50 3.48 2.73
N GLY A 97 -10.20 3.73 2.64
CA GLY A 97 -9.27 3.46 3.74
C GLY A 97 -7.80 3.71 3.42
N PRO A 98 -6.94 3.85 4.45
CA PRO A 98 -5.52 3.94 4.24
C PRO A 98 -4.96 2.57 3.91
N ILE A 99 -4.01 2.57 2.99
CA ILE A 99 -3.22 1.41 2.66
C ILE A 99 -1.77 1.83 2.65
N PHE A 100 -0.96 0.98 3.25
CA PHE A 100 0.45 1.18 3.45
C PHE A 100 1.16 0.10 2.69
N PHE A 101 2.10 0.52 1.87
CA PHE A 101 2.96 -0.38 1.12
C PHE A 101 4.38 -0.11 1.55
N ASN A 102 5.00 -1.09 2.18
CA ASN A 102 6.45 -1.07 2.40
C ASN A 102 7.09 -1.89 1.29
N VAL A 103 7.92 -1.26 0.47
CA VAL A 103 8.60 -1.88 -0.66
C VAL A 103 10.10 -1.87 -0.37
N THR A 104 10.71 -3.03 -0.44
CA THR A 104 12.16 -3.19 -0.43
C THR A 104 12.61 -3.49 -1.85
N MET A 105 13.55 -2.69 -2.35
CA MET A 105 14.06 -2.81 -3.70
C MET A 105 15.56 -2.52 -3.78
N ASP A 106 16.20 -3.12 -4.78
CA ASP A 106 17.59 -2.91 -5.15
C ASP A 106 17.64 -2.31 -6.56
N VAL A 107 18.25 -1.15 -6.69
CA VAL A 107 18.51 -0.48 -7.97
C VAL A 107 19.98 -0.69 -8.30
N ASN A 108 20.26 -1.51 -9.31
CA ASN A 108 21.61 -1.98 -9.62
C ASN A 108 22.41 -1.00 -10.48
N GLU A 109 21.73 -0.16 -11.26
CA GLU A 109 22.32 0.80 -12.20
C GLU A 109 21.58 2.14 -12.15
N ASP A 110 22.19 3.19 -12.69
CA ASP A 110 21.54 4.49 -12.76
C ASP A 110 20.36 4.43 -13.74
N LEU A 111 19.20 4.90 -13.28
CA LEU A 111 17.97 4.87 -14.06
C LEU A 111 17.87 6.08 -15.00
N PRO A 112 17.17 5.94 -16.14
CA PRO A 112 16.94 7.04 -17.07
C PRO A 112 16.28 8.24 -16.38
N ILE A 113 16.84 9.43 -16.58
CA ILE A 113 16.35 10.69 -16.00
C ILE A 113 15.41 11.46 -16.92
N ASP A 114 15.40 11.09 -18.20
CA ASP A 114 14.64 11.72 -19.27
C ASP A 114 13.24 11.11 -19.39
N LYS A 115 13.15 9.77 -19.41
CA LYS A 115 11.87 9.08 -19.64
C LYS A 115 11.79 7.71 -18.98
N ILE A 116 10.68 7.47 -18.28
CA ILE A 116 10.29 6.13 -17.79
C ILE A 116 8.83 5.91 -18.15
N GLU A 117 8.57 4.80 -18.82
CA GLU A 117 7.22 4.35 -19.16
C GLU A 117 6.88 3.06 -18.39
N MET A 118 5.60 2.80 -18.19
CA MET A 118 5.10 1.61 -17.53
C MET A 118 3.91 1.05 -18.31
N ASP A 119 4.01 -0.20 -18.72
CA ASP A 119 2.88 -0.97 -19.24
C ASP A 119 2.28 -1.79 -18.10
N LEU A 120 0.98 -1.57 -17.83
CA LEU A 120 0.23 -2.28 -16.81
C LEU A 120 -0.79 -3.20 -17.44
N GLU A 121 -0.87 -4.44 -16.97
CA GLU A 121 -1.94 -5.36 -17.32
C GLU A 121 -2.73 -5.73 -16.06
N VAL A 122 -4.03 -5.45 -16.08
CA VAL A 122 -4.94 -5.73 -14.97
C VAL A 122 -5.90 -6.83 -15.40
N ARG A 123 -5.97 -7.91 -14.62
CA ARG A 123 -6.90 -9.02 -14.84
C ARG A 123 -7.83 -9.20 -13.64
N HIS A 124 -9.06 -9.61 -13.89
CA HIS A 124 -9.96 -10.08 -12.85
C HIS A 124 -10.24 -11.58 -12.99
N ALA A 125 -10.41 -12.24 -11.85
CA ALA A 125 -10.78 -13.65 -11.82
C ALA A 125 -12.22 -13.80 -12.33
N VAL A 126 -12.45 -14.85 -13.13
CA VAL A 126 -13.77 -15.26 -13.59
C VAL A 126 -13.99 -16.74 -13.33
N ASN A 127 -15.20 -17.07 -12.86
CA ASN A 127 -15.62 -18.46 -12.70
C ASN A 127 -16.19 -18.97 -14.02
N GLY A 128 -15.53 -19.96 -14.63
CA GLY A 128 -16.08 -20.69 -15.76
C GLY A 128 -17.19 -21.66 -15.33
N LYS A 129 -17.98 -22.12 -16.31
CA LYS A 129 -19.10 -23.08 -16.10
C LYS A 129 -18.69 -24.46 -15.51
N LEU A 130 -17.39 -24.75 -15.40
CA LEU A 130 -16.82 -26.05 -15.01
C LEU A 130 -15.79 -25.94 -13.88
N ASN A 131 -15.96 -25.02 -12.92
CA ASN A 131 -15.00 -24.76 -11.82
C ASN A 131 -13.57 -24.37 -12.25
N ASN A 132 -13.35 -24.10 -13.54
CA ASN A 132 -12.08 -23.61 -14.03
C ASN A 132 -11.99 -22.10 -13.74
N ARG A 133 -11.01 -21.68 -12.94
CA ARG A 133 -10.75 -20.26 -12.67
C ARG A 133 -9.98 -19.69 -13.86
N GLY A 134 -10.62 -18.80 -14.60
CA GLY A 134 -10.00 -18.05 -15.68
C GLY A 134 -9.61 -16.64 -15.23
N TRP A 135 -8.76 -15.99 -16.01
CA TRP A 135 -8.41 -14.58 -15.84
C TRP A 135 -8.84 -13.81 -17.08
N GLN A 136 -9.62 -12.74 -16.90
CA GLN A 136 -10.02 -11.84 -17.98
C GLN A 136 -9.33 -10.50 -17.83
N VAL A 137 -8.76 -10.00 -18.91
CA VAL A 137 -8.10 -8.69 -18.98
C VAL A 137 -9.15 -7.59 -18.88
N ILE A 138 -8.92 -6.63 -17.98
CA ILE A 138 -9.69 -5.39 -17.92
C ILE A 138 -9.09 -4.45 -18.97
N PRO A 139 -9.81 -4.09 -20.05
CA PRO A 139 -9.28 -3.22 -21.08
C PRO A 139 -8.97 -1.84 -20.51
N CYS A 140 -7.99 -1.14 -21.11
CA CYS A 140 -7.77 0.26 -20.78
C CYS A 140 -9.04 1.07 -21.08
N GLN A 141 -9.37 2.03 -20.21
CA GLN A 141 -10.47 2.98 -20.39
C GLN A 141 -10.02 4.37 -19.96
N GLY A 142 -10.42 5.40 -20.73
CA GLY A 142 -10.15 6.79 -20.37
C GLY A 142 -8.69 7.21 -20.54
N TRP A 143 -7.95 6.56 -21.44
CA TRP A 143 -6.62 7.00 -21.85
C TRP A 143 -6.70 8.30 -22.66
N ASN A 144 -5.61 9.06 -22.67
CA ASN A 144 -5.49 10.26 -23.48
C ASN A 144 -5.42 9.89 -24.97
N LEU A 145 -6.33 10.46 -25.77
CA LEU A 145 -6.46 10.16 -27.20
C LEU A 145 -5.26 10.64 -28.03
N LEU A 146 -4.48 11.61 -27.53
CA LEU A 146 -3.38 12.21 -28.27
C LEU A 146 -2.11 11.34 -28.23
N ASP A 147 -1.79 10.79 -27.06
CA ASP A 147 -0.54 10.07 -26.81
C ASP A 147 -0.76 8.58 -26.47
N GLY A 148 -2.02 8.16 -26.24
CA GLY A 148 -2.34 6.78 -25.88
C GLY A 148 -2.02 6.43 -24.43
N CYS A 149 -1.69 7.41 -23.60
CA CYS A 149 -1.19 7.21 -22.25
C CYS A 149 -2.31 7.35 -21.21
N ASP A 150 -2.08 6.78 -20.02
CA ASP A 150 -2.94 6.83 -18.86
C ASP A 150 -4.28 6.11 -19.01
N GLY A 151 -5.19 6.35 -18.07
CA GLY A 151 -6.47 5.66 -17.98
C GLY A 151 -6.50 4.62 -16.87
N VAL A 152 -7.50 3.75 -16.95
CA VAL A 152 -7.86 2.76 -15.95
C VAL A 152 -7.99 1.38 -16.58
N GLY A 153 -7.34 0.38 -15.99
CA GLY A 153 -7.29 -0.99 -16.51
C GLY A 153 -5.91 -1.32 -17.03
N SER A 154 -5.85 -2.11 -18.10
CA SER A 154 -4.58 -2.52 -18.73
C SER A 154 -4.06 -1.43 -19.67
N CYS A 155 -3.39 -0.41 -19.13
CA CYS A 155 -2.99 0.80 -19.84
C CYS A 155 -1.46 1.00 -19.86
N ARG A 156 -0.99 1.84 -20.78
CA ARG A 156 0.38 2.36 -20.82
C ARG A 156 0.44 3.71 -20.11
N TYR A 157 1.47 3.94 -19.32
CA TYR A 157 1.71 5.19 -18.60
C TYR A 157 3.07 5.75 -19.02
N CYS A 158 3.08 6.94 -19.62
CA CYS A 158 4.25 7.43 -20.34
C CYS A 158 5.14 8.39 -19.53
N ASP A 159 4.55 9.13 -18.59
CA ASP A 159 5.25 10.18 -17.82
C ASP A 159 5.44 9.78 -16.35
N MET A 160 5.96 8.56 -16.12
CA MET A 160 6.08 8.03 -14.75
C MET A 160 7.05 8.84 -13.88
N LEU A 161 8.07 9.45 -14.49
CA LEU A 161 9.01 10.32 -13.77
C LEU A 161 8.33 11.56 -13.22
N ASP A 162 7.46 12.21 -13.99
CA ASP A 162 6.79 13.42 -13.55
C ASP A 162 5.72 13.11 -12.50
N LYS A 163 4.98 12.01 -12.68
CA LYS A 163 4.07 11.48 -11.66
C LYS A 163 4.78 11.16 -10.35
N CYS A 164 5.99 10.60 -10.42
CA CYS A 164 6.84 10.37 -9.25
C CYS A 164 7.20 11.70 -8.56
N LYS A 165 7.71 12.68 -9.32
CA LYS A 165 8.12 13.99 -8.77
C LYS A 165 6.94 14.71 -8.11
N GLU A 166 5.77 14.72 -8.74
CA GLU A 166 4.54 15.31 -8.19
C GLU A 166 4.11 14.62 -6.89
N THR A 167 4.18 13.30 -6.86
CA THR A 167 3.86 12.51 -5.67
C THR A 167 4.83 12.80 -4.53
N VAL A 168 6.14 12.83 -4.80
CA VAL A 168 7.18 13.14 -3.81
C VAL A 168 7.03 14.56 -3.27
N LYS A 169 6.76 15.52 -4.16
CA LYS A 169 6.48 16.92 -3.79
C LYS A 169 5.21 17.04 -2.94
N SER A 170 4.20 16.21 -3.16
CA SER A 170 3.01 16.19 -2.30
C SER A 170 3.27 15.51 -0.95
N ALA A 171 4.20 14.54 -0.91
CA ALA A 171 4.47 13.72 0.26
C ALA A 171 5.45 14.35 1.27
N HIS A 172 6.38 15.21 0.84
CA HIS A 172 7.45 15.73 1.72
C HIS A 172 6.92 16.41 3.00
N LYS A 173 5.75 17.06 2.94
CA LYS A 173 5.10 17.73 4.09
C LYS A 173 4.70 16.81 5.25
N TYR A 174 4.75 15.49 5.03
CA TYR A 174 4.44 14.47 6.04
C TYR A 174 5.70 13.80 6.61
N VAL A 175 6.89 14.20 6.17
CA VAL A 175 8.16 13.67 6.64
C VAL A 175 8.66 14.51 7.81
N ASN A 176 8.86 13.85 8.95
CA ASN A 176 9.31 14.51 10.18
C ASN A 176 10.85 14.63 10.29
N ASP A 177 11.60 13.88 9.48
CA ASP A 177 13.07 13.95 9.45
C ASP A 177 13.51 15.04 8.47
N ARG A 178 14.21 16.07 8.97
CA ARG A 178 14.64 17.22 8.16
C ARG A 178 15.56 16.85 7.00
N LYS A 179 16.46 15.86 7.16
CA LYS A 179 17.37 15.45 6.09
C LYS A 179 16.60 14.74 4.98
N ALA A 180 15.67 13.87 5.35
CA ALA A 180 14.78 13.20 4.40
C ALA A 180 13.85 14.21 3.72
N GLU A 181 13.29 15.17 4.46
CA GLU A 181 12.49 16.26 3.92
C GLU A 181 13.27 17.08 2.88
N ASP A 182 14.48 17.53 3.22
CA ASP A 182 15.35 18.28 2.30
C ASP A 182 15.72 17.45 1.05
N PHE A 183 15.97 16.15 1.20
CA PHE A 183 16.24 15.23 0.09
C PHE A 183 15.04 15.12 -0.86
N LEU A 184 13.83 14.96 -0.32
CA LEU A 184 12.59 14.88 -1.09
C LEU A 184 12.24 16.23 -1.73
N ARG A 185 12.46 17.35 -1.04
CA ARG A 185 12.25 18.70 -1.59
C ARG A 185 13.11 18.97 -2.81
N GLN A 186 14.31 18.40 -2.86
CA GLN A 186 15.22 18.48 -4.00
C GLN A 186 14.87 17.51 -5.15
N ASN A 187 13.75 16.76 -5.05
CA ASN A 187 13.29 15.77 -6.03
C ASN A 187 14.35 14.72 -6.42
N LYS A 188 15.29 14.42 -5.52
CA LYS A 188 16.40 13.46 -5.76
C LYS A 188 15.97 11.99 -5.73
N LEU A 189 14.68 11.73 -5.52
CA LEU A 189 14.12 10.38 -5.43
C LEU A 189 13.58 9.86 -6.78
N CYS A 190 13.39 10.73 -7.78
CA CYS A 190 12.76 10.37 -9.05
C CYS A 190 13.72 10.64 -10.23
N PRO A 191 14.28 9.61 -10.88
CA PRO A 191 14.16 8.19 -10.54
C PRO A 191 14.92 7.84 -9.25
N PRO A 192 14.61 6.70 -8.60
CA PRO A 192 15.34 6.25 -7.42
C PRO A 192 16.84 6.09 -7.74
N PRO A 193 17.76 6.69 -6.97
CA PRO A 193 19.19 6.53 -7.21
C PRO A 193 19.63 5.07 -7.04
N LYS A 194 20.79 4.72 -7.59
CA LYS A 194 21.41 3.40 -7.39
C LYS A 194 21.58 3.08 -5.89
N GLY A 195 21.22 1.86 -5.50
CA GLY A 195 21.40 1.36 -4.14
C GLY A 195 20.25 0.51 -3.62
N HIS A 196 20.34 0.18 -2.33
CA HIS A 196 19.31 -0.56 -1.60
C HIS A 196 18.32 0.42 -0.95
N TRP A 197 17.04 0.21 -1.19
CA TRP A 197 15.98 1.09 -0.72
C TRP A 197 14.92 0.31 0.03
N THR A 198 14.48 0.88 1.14
CA THR A 198 13.23 0.49 1.80
C THR A 198 12.36 1.72 1.88
N MET A 199 11.22 1.69 1.19
CA MET A 199 10.31 2.82 1.06
C MET A 199 8.94 2.43 1.58
N THR A 200 8.40 3.23 2.50
CA THR A 200 7.03 3.09 2.95
C THR A 200 6.18 4.18 2.31
N PHE A 201 5.19 3.77 1.52
CA PHE A 201 4.18 4.63 0.95
C PHE A 201 2.88 4.44 1.72
N SER A 202 2.21 5.55 2.04
CA SER A 202 0.85 5.54 2.57
C SER A 202 -0.05 6.31 1.62
N LYS A 203 -1.15 5.70 1.19
CA LYS A 203 -2.21 6.38 0.44
C LYS A 203 -3.55 6.08 1.09
N ILE A 204 -4.39 7.11 1.19
CA ILE A 204 -5.78 6.96 1.60
C ILE A 204 -6.58 6.84 0.32
N PHE A 205 -7.15 5.65 0.11
CA PHE A 205 -8.00 5.39 -1.03
C PHE A 205 -9.42 5.83 -0.68
N THR A 206 -9.96 6.69 -1.53
CA THR A 206 -11.34 7.16 -1.47
C THR A 206 -12.20 6.36 -2.46
N ILE A 207 -13.52 6.57 -2.43
CA ILE A 207 -14.43 5.97 -3.43
C ILE A 207 -14.14 6.51 -4.84
N GLU A 208 -13.63 7.74 -4.93
CA GLU A 208 -13.28 8.39 -6.21
C GLU A 208 -12.02 7.79 -6.83
N ASP A 209 -11.12 7.21 -6.01
CA ASP A 209 -9.96 6.47 -6.48
C ASP A 209 -10.32 5.09 -7.07
N LEU A 210 -11.55 4.61 -6.85
CA LEU A 210 -12.00 3.36 -7.45
C LEU A 210 -12.53 3.62 -8.87
N PRO A 211 -12.16 2.79 -9.85
CA PRO A 211 -12.77 2.84 -11.17
C PRO A 211 -14.30 2.83 -11.04
N LYS A 212 -15.03 3.69 -11.77
CA LYS A 212 -16.50 3.66 -11.78
C LYS A 212 -17.07 2.27 -12.15
N SER A 213 -16.32 1.52 -12.95
CA SER A 213 -16.59 0.11 -13.32
C SER A 213 -16.39 -0.89 -12.18
N PHE A 214 -15.58 -0.58 -11.17
CA PHE A 214 -15.35 -1.42 -10.00
C PHE A 214 -16.61 -1.57 -9.14
N LEU A 215 -17.42 -0.50 -9.03
CA LEU A 215 -18.70 -0.53 -8.33
C LEU A 215 -19.74 -1.39 -9.07
N VAL A 216 -19.69 -1.42 -10.40
CA VAL A 216 -20.54 -2.30 -11.22
C VAL A 216 -20.12 -3.77 -11.06
N LEU A 217 -18.81 -4.05 -10.98
CA LEU A 217 -18.28 -5.38 -10.68
C LEU A 217 -18.66 -5.85 -9.28
N TYR A 218 -18.61 -4.97 -8.27
CA TYR A 218 -19.05 -5.29 -6.91
C TYR A 218 -20.55 -5.64 -6.85
N ASN A 219 -21.41 -4.89 -7.55
CA ASN A 219 -22.83 -5.21 -7.64
C ASN A 219 -23.13 -6.50 -8.43
N ARG A 220 -22.27 -6.88 -9.38
CA ARG A 220 -22.37 -8.20 -10.04
C ARG A 220 -21.83 -9.36 -9.22
N MET A 221 -20.88 -9.12 -8.31
CA MET A 221 -20.32 -10.13 -7.41
C MET A 221 -21.22 -10.41 -6.18
N ASN A 222 -22.16 -9.53 -5.86
CA ASN A 222 -23.15 -9.71 -4.78
C ASN A 222 -24.49 -10.33 -5.26
N ILE A 223 -24.51 -10.99 -6.41
CA ILE A 223 -25.60 -11.93 -6.76
C ILE A 223 -25.03 -13.35 -6.59
N GLY A 224 -25.15 -13.84 -5.36
CA GLY A 224 -24.84 -15.20 -4.92
C GLY A 224 -25.46 -15.42 -3.56
#